data_AF-A0A0N0PC71-F1
#
_entry.id   AF-A0A0N0PC71-F1
#
_cell.length_a   1.000
_cell.length_b   1.000
_cell.length_c   1.000
_cell.angle_alpha   90.00
_cell.angle_beta   90.00
_cell.angle_gamma   90.00
#
_symmetry.space_group_name_H-M   'P 1'
#
loop_
_entity.id
_entity.type
_entity.pdbx_description
1 polymer ?
#
loop_
_entity_poly.entity_id
_entity_poly.type
_entity_poly.pdbx_seq_one_letter_code
_entity_poly.pdbx_strand_id
1 'polypeptide(L)'
;MFLNWQYEKIKCKVCTKDKRVDHKDNIFIPLLDVNREDYSLKTEVAYCLNENNISEDNLVFRKSTVDKLVIARSDVTKLSAAQLLKKDVKIVGDVLVPSFPIPVKEFLNKPGALLAVSEALNNRGCAIALLLGMRLTPSLVRDAAVYSTSLTEKAGKLAKYIQDSNNPTFGLTPEVFDGSDNCEYYNQTNLGLTRKQYIPVLTNFLQNYK
;
A
#
# COMPACT_ATOMS: atom_id res chain seq x y z
N MET A 1 -14.95 17.20 27.21
CA MET A 1 -15.56 18.24 26.35
C MET A 1 -15.05 18.21 24.90
N PHE A 2 -13.75 17.97 24.65
CA PHE A 2 -13.16 17.96 23.29
C PHE A 2 -13.66 16.83 22.37
N LEU A 3 -13.87 15.62 22.91
CA LEU A 3 -14.39 14.47 22.14
C LEU A 3 -15.89 14.57 21.84
N ASN A 4 -16.68 15.16 22.75
CA ASN A 4 -18.13 15.36 22.53
C ASN A 4 -18.40 16.41 21.44
N TRP A 5 -17.54 17.44 21.35
CA TRP A 5 -17.59 18.43 20.27
C TRP A 5 -17.24 17.82 18.91
N GLN A 6 -16.28 16.88 18.84
CA GLN A 6 -16.00 16.16 17.60
C GLN A 6 -17.15 15.21 17.23
N TYR A 7 -17.74 14.49 18.20
CA TYR A 7 -18.87 13.58 17.97
C TYR A 7 -20.09 14.30 17.36
N GLU A 8 -20.45 15.47 17.88
CA GLU A 8 -21.53 16.35 17.37
C GLU A 8 -21.29 16.85 15.92
N LYS A 9 -20.03 16.85 15.46
CA LYS A 9 -19.62 17.28 14.12
C LYS A 9 -19.49 16.12 13.13
N ILE A 10 -19.51 14.86 13.58
CA ILE A 10 -19.56 13.67 12.70
C ILE A 10 -20.99 13.53 12.16
N LYS A 11 -21.37 14.43 11.25
CA LYS A 11 -22.66 14.34 10.56
C LYS A 11 -22.55 13.36 9.40
N CYS A 12 -23.55 12.47 9.27
CA CYS A 12 -23.68 11.51 8.18
C CYS A 12 -23.38 12.17 6.81
N LYS A 13 -22.44 11.59 6.05
CA LYS A 13 -21.98 12.13 4.75
C LYS A 13 -23.11 12.29 3.72
N VAL A 14 -24.21 11.56 3.87
CA VAL A 14 -25.36 11.60 2.97
C VAL A 14 -26.29 12.77 3.32
N CYS A 15 -26.48 13.06 4.61
CA CYS A 15 -27.51 13.97 5.09
C CYS A 15 -27.10 15.45 5.10
N THR A 16 -25.81 15.78 4.92
CA THR A 16 -25.28 17.16 5.03
C THR A 16 -24.61 17.68 3.75
N LYS A 17 -24.85 17.02 2.62
CA LYS A 17 -24.23 17.33 1.32
C LYS A 17 -24.40 18.81 0.92
N ASP A 18 -25.58 19.39 1.15
CA ASP A 18 -25.92 20.74 0.69
C ASP A 18 -25.46 21.87 1.62
N LYS A 19 -24.88 21.53 2.80
CA LYS A 19 -24.42 22.51 3.80
C LYS A 19 -22.90 22.58 3.92
N ARG A 20 -22.15 21.97 3.00
CA ARG A 20 -20.68 21.96 3.05
C ARG A 20 -20.12 23.23 2.44
N VAL A 21 -19.51 24.06 3.29
CA VAL A 21 -18.42 24.96 2.88
C VAL A 21 -17.18 24.09 2.66
N ASP A 22 -16.38 24.36 1.64
CA ASP A 22 -15.23 23.54 1.19
C ASP A 22 -14.08 23.49 2.21
N HIS A 23 -14.32 22.87 3.36
CA HIS A 23 -13.32 22.48 4.33
C HIS A 23 -13.23 20.96 4.28
N LYS A 24 -12.05 20.43 3.94
CA LYS A 24 -11.76 19.00 4.11
C LYS A 24 -12.06 18.65 5.57
N ASP A 25 -12.93 17.65 5.78
CA ASP A 25 -13.23 17.07 7.10
C ASP A 25 -11.94 16.43 7.66
N ASN A 26 -11.05 17.26 8.19
CA ASN A 26 -9.79 16.82 8.76
C ASN A 26 -10.06 16.39 10.20
N ILE A 27 -9.94 15.08 10.45
CA ILE A 27 -9.91 14.54 11.81
C ILE A 27 -8.51 14.81 12.36
N PHE A 28 -8.43 15.66 13.39
CA PHE A 28 -7.18 15.94 14.08
C PHE A 28 -7.04 14.99 15.27
N ILE A 29 -6.01 14.13 15.22
CA ILE A 29 -5.64 13.23 16.32
C ILE A 29 -4.37 13.81 16.97
N PRO A 30 -4.44 14.32 18.21
CA PRO A 30 -3.26 14.88 18.88
C PRO A 30 -2.29 13.75 19.23
N LEU A 31 -1.14 13.74 18.56
CA LEU A 31 -0.14 12.68 18.67
C LEU A 31 1.07 13.19 19.46
N LEU A 32 1.38 12.52 20.58
CA LEU A 32 2.60 12.80 21.34
C LEU A 32 3.78 12.03 20.75
N ASP A 33 4.84 12.77 20.42
CA ASP A 33 6.11 12.23 19.90
C ASP A 33 7.02 11.75 21.04
N VAL A 34 6.49 10.83 21.85
CA VAL A 34 7.17 10.19 22.98
C VAL A 34 6.62 8.77 23.14
N ASN A 35 7.41 7.84 23.67
CA ASN A 35 6.85 6.56 24.08
C ASN A 35 5.94 6.76 25.29
N ARG A 36 4.92 5.92 25.43
CA ARG A 36 4.06 5.96 26.62
C ARG A 36 4.87 5.73 27.91
N GLU A 37 5.86 4.83 27.87
CA GLU A 37 6.77 4.55 28.99
C GLU A 37 7.64 5.75 29.40
N ASP A 38 7.92 6.65 28.46
CA ASP A 38 8.75 7.85 28.67
C ASP A 38 7.90 9.10 28.93
N TYR A 39 6.56 8.99 28.96
CA TYR A 39 5.66 10.12 29.13
C TYR A 39 5.90 10.86 30.45
N SER A 40 6.16 10.12 31.52
CA SER A 40 6.47 10.68 32.85
C SER A 40 7.73 11.54 32.88
N LEU A 41 8.65 11.34 31.94
CA LEU A 41 9.86 12.16 31.79
C LEU A 41 9.54 13.55 31.20
N LYS A 42 8.35 13.75 30.60
CA LYS A 42 7.88 15.03 30.05
C LYS A 42 7.12 15.82 31.11
N THR A 43 7.78 16.18 32.21
CA THR A 43 7.17 16.79 33.41
C THR A 43 6.32 18.03 33.10
N GLU A 44 6.81 18.96 32.28
CA GLU A 44 6.06 20.17 31.89
C GLU A 44 4.80 19.84 31.07
N VAL A 45 4.90 18.88 30.16
CA VAL A 45 3.78 18.45 29.30
C VAL A 45 2.74 17.70 30.13
N ALA A 46 3.18 16.80 31.01
CA ALA A 46 2.31 16.07 31.91
C ALA A 46 1.57 17.02 32.87
N TYR A 47 2.29 17.99 33.44
CA TYR A 47 1.70 19.03 34.28
C TYR A 47 0.64 19.84 33.52
N CYS A 48 0.99 20.37 32.35
CA CYS A 48 0.06 21.17 31.53
C CYS A 48 -1.20 20.40 31.14
N LEU A 49 -1.08 19.15 30.73
CA LEU A 49 -2.25 18.31 30.37
C LEU A 49 -3.14 18.01 31.58
N ASN A 50 -2.54 17.76 32.74
CA ASN A 50 -3.26 17.52 33.98
C ASN A 50 -4.04 18.76 34.44
N GLU A 51 -3.42 19.95 34.43
CA GLU A 51 -4.09 21.23 34.74
C GLU A 51 -5.30 21.48 33.83
N ASN A 52 -5.26 20.98 32.60
CA ASN A 52 -6.37 21.07 31.64
C ASN A 52 -7.36 19.90 31.71
N ASN A 53 -7.30 19.05 32.74
CA ASN A 53 -8.15 17.86 32.93
C ASN A 53 -8.11 16.87 31.75
N ILE A 54 -6.95 16.74 31.09
CA ILE A 54 -6.74 15.76 30.01
C ILE A 54 -6.10 14.51 30.62
N SER A 55 -6.91 13.47 30.83
CA SER A 55 -6.42 12.16 31.29
C SER A 55 -5.42 11.53 30.30
N GLU A 56 -4.40 10.86 30.83
CA GLU A 56 -3.41 10.10 30.06
C GLU A 56 -4.03 9.01 29.17
N ASP A 57 -5.19 8.47 29.58
CA ASP A 57 -5.94 7.48 28.79
C ASP A 57 -6.47 8.05 27.47
N ASN A 58 -6.63 9.38 27.40
CA ASN A 58 -7.06 10.09 26.19
C ASN A 58 -5.87 10.50 25.30
N LEU A 59 -4.63 10.23 25.70
CA LEU A 59 -3.43 10.60 24.95
C LEU A 59 -3.06 9.52 23.93
N VAL A 60 -2.74 9.98 22.72
CA VAL A 60 -2.32 9.12 21.62
C VAL A 60 -0.81 9.24 21.45
N PHE A 61 -0.10 8.13 21.66
CA PHE A 61 1.36 8.08 21.57
C PHE A 61 1.81 7.59 20.20
N ARG A 62 2.79 8.26 19.59
CA ARG A 62 3.24 8.02 18.22
C ARG A 62 3.52 6.56 17.92
N LYS A 63 4.44 5.95 18.67
CA LYS A 63 4.93 4.60 18.39
C LYS A 63 3.79 3.58 18.39
N SER A 64 3.07 3.48 19.50
CA SER A 64 1.95 2.52 19.65
C SER A 64 0.83 2.73 18.62
N THR A 65 0.58 3.97 18.18
CA THR A 65 -0.49 4.28 17.23
C THR A 65 -0.06 4.00 15.80
N VAL A 66 1.15 4.41 15.42
CA VAL A 66 1.71 4.12 14.11
C VAL A 66 1.83 2.62 13.91
N ASP A 67 2.31 1.89 14.92
CA ASP A 67 2.43 0.43 14.85
C ASP A 67 1.05 -0.23 14.65
N LYS A 68 0.03 0.18 15.41
CA LYS A 68 -1.35 -0.29 15.23
C LYS A 68 -1.89 -0.01 13.83
N LEU A 69 -1.63 1.19 13.29
CA LEU A 69 -2.06 1.56 11.95
C LEU A 69 -1.33 0.76 10.87
N VAL A 70 -0.03 0.52 11.03
CA VAL A 70 0.77 -0.32 10.12
C VAL A 70 0.25 -1.75 10.15
N ILE A 71 0.00 -2.31 11.33
CA ILE A 71 -0.59 -3.65 11.50
C ILE A 71 -1.96 -3.71 10.83
N ALA A 72 -2.86 -2.77 11.12
CA ALA A 72 -4.21 -2.75 10.53
C ALA A 72 -4.18 -2.57 9.00
N ARG A 73 -3.21 -1.81 8.47
CA ARG A 73 -3.03 -1.65 7.02
C ARG A 73 -2.59 -2.95 6.35
N SER A 74 -1.73 -3.71 7.02
CA SER A 74 -1.17 -4.98 6.53
C SER A 74 -2.05 -6.20 6.84
N ASP A 75 -3.00 -6.09 7.77
CA ASP A 75 -4.00 -7.14 7.99
C ASP A 75 -5.01 -7.18 6.84
N VAL A 76 -4.77 -8.13 5.94
CA VAL A 76 -5.60 -8.41 4.78
C VAL A 76 -6.11 -9.86 4.78
N THR A 77 -6.10 -10.50 5.95
CA THR A 77 -6.50 -11.90 6.13
C THR A 77 -7.95 -12.14 5.72
N LYS A 78 -8.83 -11.17 5.98
CA LYS A 78 -10.26 -11.21 5.65
C LYS A 78 -10.60 -10.78 4.21
N LEU A 79 -9.59 -10.44 3.41
CA LEU A 79 -9.80 -9.96 2.04
C LEU A 79 -9.50 -11.05 1.03
N SER A 80 -10.39 -11.20 0.05
CA SER A 80 -10.13 -12.03 -1.12
C SER A 80 -9.06 -11.41 -2.02
N ALA A 81 -8.45 -12.21 -2.91
CA ALA A 81 -7.48 -11.72 -3.88
C ALA A 81 -8.08 -10.61 -4.78
N ALA A 82 -9.32 -10.79 -5.22
CA ALA A 82 -10.04 -9.80 -6.03
C ALA A 82 -10.29 -8.47 -5.27
N GLN A 83 -10.56 -8.53 -3.97
CA GLN A 83 -10.70 -7.31 -3.14
C GLN A 83 -9.35 -6.61 -2.95
N LEU A 84 -8.28 -7.37 -2.69
CA LEU A 84 -6.92 -6.86 -2.57
C LEU A 84 -6.45 -6.13 -3.83
N LEU A 85 -6.69 -6.71 -5.01
CA LEU A 85 -6.37 -6.10 -6.30
C LEU A 85 -7.03 -4.74 -6.53
N LYS A 86 -8.19 -4.50 -5.92
CA LYS A 86 -8.96 -3.26 -6.10
C LYS A 86 -8.57 -2.15 -5.11
N LYS A 87 -7.86 -2.45 -4.02
CA LYS A 87 -7.58 -1.49 -2.94
C LYS A 87 -6.63 -0.37 -3.36
N ASP A 88 -5.53 -0.72 -4.01
CA ASP A 88 -4.52 0.24 -4.43
C ASP A 88 -3.92 -0.17 -5.78
N VAL A 89 -4.53 0.33 -6.86
CA VAL A 89 -4.17 -0.06 -8.23
C VAL A 89 -4.00 1.16 -9.13
N LYS A 90 -3.04 1.07 -10.04
CA LYS A 90 -2.84 2.00 -11.14
C LYS A 90 -2.88 1.26 -12.47
N ILE A 91 -3.15 1.98 -13.54
CA ILE A 91 -3.06 1.48 -14.92
C ILE A 91 -2.12 2.43 -15.67
N VAL A 92 -1.17 1.86 -16.41
CA VAL A 92 -0.25 2.61 -17.28
C VAL A 92 -0.28 1.93 -18.65
N GLY A 93 -0.86 2.60 -19.65
CA GLY A 93 -1.16 1.97 -20.93
C GLY A 93 -2.03 0.71 -20.73
N ASP A 94 -1.53 -0.43 -21.21
CA ASP A 94 -2.15 -1.74 -21.06
C ASP A 94 -1.58 -2.58 -19.90
N VAL A 95 -0.91 -1.94 -18.93
CA VAL A 95 -0.32 -2.60 -17.76
C VAL A 95 -1.07 -2.23 -16.48
N LEU A 96 -1.57 -3.24 -15.77
CA LEU A 96 -2.19 -3.13 -14.46
C LEU A 96 -1.12 -3.18 -13.36
N VAL A 97 -1.08 -2.19 -12.46
CA VAL A 97 -0.03 -2.06 -11.44
C VAL A 97 -0.63 -1.99 -10.02
N PRO A 98 -1.12 -3.12 -9.47
CA PRO A 98 -1.59 -3.17 -8.09
C PRO A 98 -0.41 -3.12 -7.10
N SER A 99 -0.64 -2.52 -5.95
CA SER A 99 0.30 -2.52 -4.83
C SER A 99 -0.34 -3.12 -3.59
N PHE A 100 0.33 -4.12 -3.01
CA PHE A 100 -0.18 -4.87 -1.87
C PHE A 100 0.54 -4.48 -0.58
N PRO A 101 -0.17 -4.45 0.57
CA PRO A 101 0.44 -4.25 1.88
C PRO A 101 0.99 -5.56 2.48
N ILE A 102 1.10 -6.61 1.64
CA ILE A 102 1.75 -7.90 1.88
C ILE A 102 2.68 -8.20 0.68
N PRO A 103 3.64 -9.14 0.82
CA PRO A 103 4.43 -9.62 -0.31
C PRO A 103 3.54 -10.17 -1.45
N VAL A 104 3.95 -9.97 -2.70
CA VAL A 104 3.36 -10.58 -3.90
C VAL A 104 3.31 -12.10 -3.76
N LYS A 105 4.36 -12.73 -3.23
CA LYS A 105 4.39 -14.19 -3.02
C LYS A 105 3.22 -14.66 -2.15
N GLU A 106 2.90 -13.91 -1.10
CA GLU A 106 1.76 -14.21 -0.23
C GLU A 106 0.41 -13.89 -0.86
N PHE A 107 0.34 -12.85 -1.69
CA PHE A 107 -0.85 -12.57 -2.49
C PHE A 107 -1.13 -13.70 -3.48
N LEU A 108 -0.11 -14.17 -4.20
CA LEU A 108 -0.22 -15.25 -5.19
C LEU A 108 -0.62 -16.59 -4.56
N ASN A 109 -0.23 -16.82 -3.31
CA ASN A 109 -0.66 -18.00 -2.53
C ASN A 109 -2.12 -17.93 -2.03
N LYS A 110 -2.85 -16.82 -2.26
CA LYS A 110 -4.26 -16.75 -1.89
C LYS A 110 -5.13 -17.59 -2.85
N PRO A 111 -6.22 -18.22 -2.35
CA PRO A 111 -7.15 -18.93 -3.20
C PRO A 111 -7.70 -18.04 -4.33
N GLY A 112 -7.56 -18.51 -5.57
CA GLY A 112 -8.03 -17.80 -6.76
C GLY A 112 -7.24 -16.53 -7.11
N ALA A 113 -6.00 -16.35 -6.61
CA ALA A 113 -5.22 -15.15 -6.88
C ALA A 113 -4.96 -14.92 -8.36
N LEU A 114 -4.42 -15.91 -9.07
CA LEU A 114 -4.15 -15.80 -10.50
C LEU A 114 -5.43 -15.58 -11.30
N LEU A 115 -6.50 -16.32 -10.99
CA LEU A 115 -7.82 -16.12 -11.61
C LEU A 115 -8.31 -14.67 -11.44
N ALA A 116 -8.20 -14.12 -10.22
CA ALA A 116 -8.58 -12.74 -9.95
C ALA A 116 -7.71 -11.72 -10.72
N VAL A 117 -6.43 -12.01 -10.93
CA VAL A 117 -5.55 -11.18 -11.77
C VAL A 117 -5.98 -11.28 -13.24
N SER A 118 -6.21 -12.49 -13.77
CA SER A 118 -6.68 -12.70 -15.15
C SER A 118 -8.00 -11.98 -15.42
N GLU A 119 -8.97 -12.10 -14.51
CA GLU A 119 -10.25 -11.39 -14.60
C GLU A 119 -10.04 -9.87 -14.54
N ALA A 120 -9.15 -9.37 -13.68
CA ALA A 120 -8.87 -7.94 -13.59
C ALA A 120 -8.21 -7.40 -14.87
N LEU A 121 -7.34 -8.17 -15.51
CA LEU A 121 -6.74 -7.85 -16.81
C LEU A 121 -7.80 -7.75 -17.90
N ASN A 122 -8.63 -8.79 -18.05
CA ASN A 122 -9.71 -8.84 -19.04
C ASN A 122 -10.71 -7.70 -18.86
N ASN A 123 -11.19 -7.48 -17.63
CA ASN A 123 -12.19 -6.45 -17.34
C ASN A 123 -11.68 -5.01 -17.57
N ARG A 124 -10.37 -4.79 -17.54
CA ARG A 124 -9.75 -3.46 -17.70
C ARG A 124 -9.08 -3.28 -19.07
N GLY A 125 -9.11 -4.29 -19.93
CA GLY A 125 -8.42 -4.26 -21.22
C GLY A 125 -6.89 -4.16 -21.07
N CYS A 126 -6.33 -4.71 -19.99
CA CYS A 126 -4.89 -4.76 -19.76
C CYS A 126 -4.33 -6.11 -20.21
N ALA A 127 -3.14 -6.11 -20.82
CA ALA A 127 -2.46 -7.33 -21.24
C ALA A 127 -1.55 -7.90 -20.14
N ILE A 128 -0.97 -7.03 -19.30
CA ILE A 128 0.08 -7.40 -18.34
C ILE A 128 -0.28 -6.85 -16.96
N ALA A 129 0.02 -7.62 -15.90
CA ALA A 129 -0.01 -7.16 -14.52
C ALA A 129 1.41 -7.06 -13.97
N LEU A 130 1.82 -5.86 -13.53
CA LEU A 130 3.00 -5.66 -12.68
C LEU A 130 2.54 -5.59 -11.22
N LEU A 131 2.61 -6.73 -10.53
CA LEU A 131 2.27 -6.88 -9.13
C LEU A 131 3.41 -6.35 -8.27
N LEU A 132 3.11 -5.47 -7.31
CA LEU A 132 4.10 -4.91 -6.38
C LEU A 132 3.70 -5.20 -4.94
N GLY A 133 4.55 -5.85 -4.18
CA GLY A 133 4.29 -6.24 -2.80
C GLY A 133 5.22 -5.56 -1.83
N MET A 134 4.77 -5.43 -0.59
CA MET A 134 5.61 -4.98 0.49
C MET A 134 5.11 -5.43 1.84
N ARG A 135 6.02 -5.47 2.81
CA ARG A 135 5.68 -5.57 4.23
C ARG A 135 6.63 -4.68 5.01
N LEU A 136 6.13 -4.01 6.04
CA LEU A 136 6.92 -3.09 6.89
C LEU A 136 7.43 -3.77 8.16
N THR A 137 6.64 -4.70 8.72
CA THR A 137 6.91 -5.38 9.99
C THR A 137 6.94 -6.89 9.78
N PRO A 138 7.91 -7.63 10.37
CA PRO A 138 8.95 -7.18 11.30
C PRO A 138 10.09 -6.39 10.65
N SER A 139 10.25 -6.51 9.33
CA SER A 139 11.24 -5.77 8.55
C SER A 139 10.65 -5.34 7.21
N LEU A 140 11.26 -4.30 6.61
CA LEU A 140 10.86 -3.84 5.29
C LEU A 140 11.30 -4.87 4.24
N VAL A 141 10.33 -5.42 3.53
CA VAL A 141 10.56 -6.29 2.36
C VAL A 141 9.74 -5.78 1.19
N ARG A 142 10.24 -6.03 -0.02
CA ARG A 142 9.55 -5.76 -1.28
C ARG A 142 9.83 -6.89 -2.26
N ASP A 143 8.80 -7.22 -3.02
CA ASP A 143 8.83 -8.18 -4.10
C ASP A 143 7.95 -7.68 -5.24
N ALA A 144 8.16 -8.24 -6.42
CA ALA A 144 7.43 -7.89 -7.61
C ALA A 144 7.14 -9.14 -8.43
N ALA A 145 6.08 -9.11 -9.22
CA ALA A 145 5.88 -10.10 -10.26
C ALA A 145 5.32 -9.46 -11.54
N VAL A 146 5.73 -9.99 -12.68
CA VAL A 146 5.14 -9.70 -13.98
C VAL A 146 4.31 -10.91 -14.38
N TYR A 147 3.00 -10.70 -14.58
CA TYR A 147 2.06 -11.74 -14.94
C TYR A 147 1.28 -11.36 -16.21
N SER A 148 0.99 -12.35 -17.05
CA SER A 148 0.13 -12.20 -18.23
C SER A 148 -0.76 -13.43 -18.37
N THR A 149 -1.98 -13.27 -18.90
CA THR A 149 -2.91 -14.39 -19.14
C THR A 149 -2.41 -15.35 -20.21
N SER A 150 -1.56 -14.87 -21.10
CA SER A 150 -0.89 -15.65 -22.13
C SER A 150 0.60 -15.32 -22.12
N LEU A 151 1.45 -16.28 -22.46
CA LEU A 151 2.88 -16.00 -22.62
C LEU A 151 3.04 -15.01 -23.79
N THR A 152 3.30 -13.74 -23.46
CA THR A 152 3.48 -12.70 -24.46
C THR A 152 4.94 -12.24 -24.46
N GLU A 153 5.47 -12.03 -25.66
CA GLU A 153 6.80 -11.43 -25.84
C GLU A 153 6.90 -10.08 -25.11
N LYS A 154 5.79 -9.32 -25.06
CA LYS A 154 5.70 -8.05 -24.36
C LYS A 154 5.89 -8.18 -22.85
N ALA A 155 5.29 -9.20 -22.21
CA ALA A 155 5.47 -9.43 -20.79
C ALA A 155 6.93 -9.76 -20.44
N GLY A 156 7.55 -10.68 -21.20
CA GLY A 156 8.96 -11.03 -20.98
C GLY A 156 9.92 -9.87 -21.26
N LYS A 157 9.67 -9.08 -22.32
CA LYS A 157 10.43 -7.85 -22.59
C LYS A 157 10.27 -6.82 -21.49
N LEU A 158 9.06 -6.64 -20.95
CA LEU A 158 8.82 -5.73 -19.84
C LEU A 158 9.55 -6.18 -18.57
N ALA A 159 9.44 -7.47 -18.24
CA ALA A 159 10.07 -8.06 -17.07
C ALA A 159 11.58 -7.87 -17.11
N LYS A 160 12.20 -8.20 -18.25
CA LYS A 160 13.62 -7.94 -18.51
C LYS A 160 13.97 -6.45 -18.48
N TYR A 161 13.17 -5.58 -19.09
CA TYR A 161 13.42 -4.13 -19.12
C TYR A 161 13.43 -3.51 -17.72
N ILE A 162 12.53 -3.94 -16.83
CA ILE A 162 12.51 -3.49 -15.43
C ILE A 162 13.68 -4.09 -14.66
N GLN A 163 13.98 -5.38 -14.85
CA GLN A 163 15.10 -6.06 -14.18
C GLN A 163 16.45 -5.41 -14.52
N ASP A 164 16.68 -5.10 -15.79
CA ASP A 164 17.93 -4.52 -16.32
C ASP A 164 17.97 -2.98 -16.19
N SER A 165 16.94 -2.36 -15.59
CA SER A 165 16.88 -0.90 -15.41
C SER A 165 18.05 -0.40 -14.57
N ASN A 166 18.82 0.55 -15.12
CA ASN A 166 19.93 1.21 -14.42
C ASN A 166 19.60 2.62 -13.93
N ASN A 167 18.40 3.13 -14.23
CA ASN A 167 17.95 4.44 -13.76
C ASN A 167 16.42 4.47 -13.57
N PRO A 168 15.91 4.08 -12.39
CA PRO A 168 16.65 3.61 -11.22
C PRO A 168 16.93 2.09 -11.26
N THR A 169 17.93 1.64 -10.49
CA THR A 169 18.22 0.21 -10.29
C THR A 169 17.33 -0.38 -9.20
N PHE A 170 16.39 -1.25 -9.59
CA PHE A 170 15.45 -1.91 -8.68
C PHE A 170 16.08 -3.05 -7.87
N GLY A 171 17.16 -3.64 -8.38
CA GLY A 171 17.81 -4.79 -7.73
C GLY A 171 16.87 -5.98 -7.66
N LEU A 172 16.22 -6.31 -8.79
CA LEU A 172 15.33 -7.45 -8.92
C LEU A 172 16.15 -8.74 -9.09
N THR A 173 15.96 -9.67 -8.16
CA THR A 173 16.56 -11.01 -8.22
C THR A 173 15.45 -12.02 -8.51
N PRO A 174 15.49 -12.72 -9.66
CA PRO A 174 14.47 -13.69 -10.01
C PRO A 174 14.47 -14.86 -9.01
N GLU A 175 13.28 -15.35 -8.68
CA GLU A 175 13.10 -16.53 -7.86
C GLU A 175 12.00 -17.40 -8.48
N VAL A 176 12.15 -18.71 -8.39
CA VAL A 176 11.19 -19.66 -8.96
C VAL A 176 9.85 -19.54 -8.21
N PHE A 177 8.77 -19.43 -8.97
CA PHE A 177 7.41 -19.47 -8.47
C PHE A 177 6.66 -20.62 -9.13
N ASP A 178 6.37 -21.67 -8.35
CA ASP A 178 5.76 -22.93 -8.84
C ASP A 178 4.28 -22.80 -9.26
N GLY A 179 3.71 -21.58 -9.24
CA GLY A 179 2.27 -21.39 -9.47
C GLY A 179 1.86 -21.10 -10.91
N SER A 180 2.77 -20.73 -11.82
CA SER A 180 2.46 -20.48 -13.25
C SER A 180 3.69 -20.11 -14.07
N ASP A 181 3.87 -20.72 -15.25
CA ASP A 181 4.92 -20.34 -16.23
C ASP A 181 4.77 -18.91 -16.77
N ASN A 182 3.55 -18.36 -16.74
CA ASN A 182 3.27 -16.99 -17.19
C ASN A 182 3.51 -15.92 -16.10
N CYS A 183 4.27 -16.24 -15.04
CA CYS A 183 4.52 -15.36 -13.91
C CYS A 183 6.01 -15.29 -13.59
N GLU A 184 6.65 -14.16 -13.91
CA GLU A 184 8.04 -13.89 -13.53
C GLU A 184 8.06 -13.19 -12.16
N TYR A 185 8.58 -13.86 -11.14
CA TYR A 185 8.62 -13.36 -9.76
C TYR A 185 10.04 -12.91 -9.37
N TYR A 186 10.12 -11.84 -8.58
CA TYR A 186 11.37 -11.22 -8.15
C TYR A 186 11.33 -10.78 -6.69
N ASN A 187 12.43 -11.00 -5.98
CA ASN A 187 12.73 -10.23 -4.77
C ASN A 187 13.34 -8.87 -5.17
N GLN A 188 12.93 -7.80 -4.50
CA GLN A 188 13.46 -6.46 -4.74
C GLN A 188 14.42 -6.08 -3.60
N THR A 189 15.71 -5.99 -3.91
CA THR A 189 16.75 -5.64 -2.93
C THR A 189 16.81 -4.13 -2.66
N ASN A 190 16.48 -3.27 -3.64
CA ASN A 190 16.41 -1.83 -3.42
C ASN A 190 15.08 -1.43 -2.78
N LEU A 191 15.00 -1.56 -1.45
CA LEU A 191 13.77 -1.35 -0.67
C LEU A 191 13.24 0.10 -0.68
N GLY A 192 14.06 1.07 -1.08
CA GLY A 192 13.66 2.48 -1.19
C GLY A 192 12.75 2.75 -2.39
N LEU A 193 12.79 1.90 -3.42
CA LEU A 193 12.00 2.10 -4.63
C LEU A 193 10.59 1.54 -4.48
N THR A 194 9.62 2.36 -4.86
CA THR A 194 8.19 2.08 -4.74
C THR A 194 7.56 2.11 -6.12
N ARG A 195 6.26 1.81 -6.21
CA ARG A 195 5.47 1.99 -7.45
C ARG A 195 5.75 3.33 -8.14
N LYS A 196 5.98 4.42 -7.39
CA LYS A 196 6.30 5.74 -7.98
C LYS A 196 7.52 5.72 -8.91
N GLN A 197 8.48 4.84 -8.66
CA GLN A 197 9.66 4.67 -9.51
C GLN A 197 9.42 3.67 -10.65
N TYR A 198 8.56 2.67 -10.46
CA TYR A 198 8.15 1.79 -11.56
C TYR A 198 7.35 2.52 -12.64
N ILE A 199 6.48 3.48 -12.26
CA ILE A 199 5.56 4.14 -13.20
C ILE A 199 6.31 4.88 -14.35
N PRO A 200 7.34 5.71 -14.10
CA PRO A 200 8.13 6.32 -15.18
C PRO A 200 8.84 5.29 -16.07
N VAL A 201 9.43 4.25 -15.49
CA VAL A 201 10.12 3.18 -16.24
C VAL A 201 9.15 2.43 -17.14
N LEU A 202 7.97 2.07 -16.61
CA LEU A 202 6.86 1.49 -17.37
C LEU A 202 6.41 2.39 -18.51
N THR A 203 6.22 3.69 -18.23
CA THR A 203 5.81 4.66 -19.25
C THR A 203 6.83 4.71 -20.39
N ASN A 204 8.12 4.74 -20.06
CA ASN A 204 9.20 4.77 -21.05
C ASN A 204 9.24 3.48 -21.88
N PHE A 205 9.10 2.31 -21.24
CA PHE A 205 9.00 1.04 -21.95
C PHE A 205 7.86 1.07 -22.97
N LEU A 206 6.65 1.44 -22.54
CA LEU A 206 5.46 1.41 -23.39
C LEU A 206 5.53 2.42 -24.55
N GLN A 207 6.16 3.58 -24.37
CA GLN A 207 6.35 4.57 -25.43
C GLN A 207 7.33 4.09 -26.53
N ASN A 208 8.30 3.26 -26.17
CA ASN A 208 9.31 2.75 -27.09
C ASN A 208 8.97 1.33 -27.61
N TYR A 209 7.95 0.70 -27.05
CA TYR A 209 7.47 -0.61 -27.48
C TYR A 209 6.64 -0.45 -28.75
N LYS A 210 7.29 -0.61 -29.90
CA LYS A 210 6.64 -0.70 -31.22
C LYS A 210 6.33 -2.14 -31.58
#